data_AF-U1PX44-F1
#
_entry.id   AF-U1PX44-F1
#
_cell.length_a   1.000
_cell.length_b   1.000
_cell.length_c   1.000
_cell.angle_alpha   90.00
_cell.angle_beta   90.00
_cell.angle_gamma   90.00
#
_symmetry.space_group_name_H-M   'P 1'
#
loop_
_entity.id
_entity.type
_entity.pdbx_description
1 polymer ?
#
loop_
_entity_poly.entity_id
_entity_poly.type
_entity_poly.pdbx_seq_one_letter_code
_entity_poly.pdbx_strand_id
1 'polypeptide(L)'
;MGMETEYGILGAEPEDVVAACLEAESEQGRCPGVRWDYSGEYPLRDARGFEVDRSAVDPSMLTDVPGAASVEGPVPGRLRTTVVARLTAQEEAWQRGTATCLSSGGRLYVDHGHPEYATPECTGAAQAALADRAGDLLVARGAELLRRRGVAARLFKNNVDGKGATYGTHENYLVPRSIDFDDLTQALVPLLVVRPLLVGSGRVGIGAVARGADFQISQRADYLEKVVGLGTTVDRPLVNTRDEPHADPERWRRLHLVPGDANCFDTMTWLKLGMTSLVLQVLADGVPAAWRRLRLADPVTQAREVSRDTRLRGALELADGRRLSALEILEQYLETVRGHLGDQGRAAP
;
A
#
# COMPACT_ATOMS: atom_id res chain seq x y z
N MET A 1 -2.59 -11.91 5.30
CA MET A 1 -2.77 -10.52 4.83
C MET A 1 -1.96 -9.59 5.70
N GLY A 2 -1.63 -8.39 5.22
CA GLY A 2 -0.89 -7.39 5.98
C GLY A 2 -1.07 -6.00 5.37
N MET A 3 -0.61 -4.97 6.09
CA MET A 3 -0.62 -3.59 5.64
C MET A 3 0.77 -2.97 5.74
N GLU A 4 1.05 -2.01 4.87
CA GLU A 4 2.25 -1.17 4.92
C GLU A 4 1.77 0.28 4.90
N THR A 5 2.21 1.09 5.86
CA THR A 5 1.75 2.48 6.03
C THR A 5 2.95 3.42 6.10
N GLU A 6 3.13 4.23 5.06
CA GLU A 6 4.06 5.37 5.04
C GLU A 6 3.41 6.55 5.76
N TYR A 7 4.12 7.18 6.70
CA TYR A 7 3.60 8.34 7.43
C TYR A 7 4.15 9.64 6.85
N GLY A 8 3.26 10.60 6.57
CA GLY A 8 3.68 11.97 6.28
C GLY A 8 4.45 12.56 7.47
N ILE A 9 5.51 13.32 7.20
CA ILE A 9 6.43 13.81 8.24
C ILE A 9 6.72 15.30 8.06
N LEU A 10 6.82 16.03 9.18
CA LEU A 10 7.33 17.40 9.25
C LEU A 10 8.19 17.60 10.50
N GLY A 11 9.25 18.38 10.39
CA GLY A 11 10.05 18.85 11.53
C GLY A 11 11.03 17.83 12.13
N ALA A 12 11.29 16.73 11.44
CA ALA A 12 12.31 15.74 11.75
C ALA A 12 12.68 14.96 10.47
N GLU A 13 13.86 14.33 10.47
CA GLU A 13 14.22 13.36 9.44
C GLU A 13 13.55 12.00 9.73
N PRO A 14 13.14 11.23 8.71
CA PRO A 14 12.52 9.91 8.87
C PRO A 14 13.39 8.93 9.69
N GLU A 15 14.70 8.98 9.50
CA GLU A 15 15.67 8.16 10.20
C GLU A 15 15.64 8.42 11.71
N ASP A 16 15.51 9.69 12.11
CA ASP A 16 15.40 10.08 13.53
C ASP A 16 14.11 9.53 14.14
N VAL A 17 13.02 9.53 13.38
CA VAL A 17 11.74 8.98 13.83
C VAL A 17 11.83 7.47 14.01
N VAL A 18 12.38 6.74 13.03
CA VAL A 18 12.57 5.29 13.13
C VAL A 18 13.48 4.94 14.30
N ALA A 19 14.61 5.64 14.46
CA ALA A 19 15.51 5.44 15.60
C ALA A 19 14.81 5.69 16.95
N ALA A 20 14.03 6.76 17.05
CA ALA A 20 13.26 7.08 18.26
C ALA A 20 12.18 6.04 18.57
N CYS A 21 11.55 5.45 17.55
CA CYS A 21 10.59 4.35 17.75
C CYS A 21 11.26 3.11 18.34
N LEU A 22 12.41 2.70 17.81
CA LEU A 22 13.17 1.54 18.29
C LEU A 22 13.70 1.76 19.73
N GLU A 23 14.13 2.98 20.02
CA GLU A 23 14.52 3.37 21.37
C GLU A 23 13.32 3.35 22.34
N ALA A 24 12.15 3.83 21.92
CA ALA A 24 10.94 3.79 22.73
C ALA A 24 10.50 2.35 23.07
N GLU A 25 10.70 1.37 22.18
CA GLU A 25 10.47 -0.04 22.51
C GLU A 25 11.49 -0.55 23.53
N SER A 26 12.75 -0.12 23.41
CA SER A 26 13.82 -0.47 24.37
C SER A 26 13.56 0.13 25.76
N GLU A 27 13.04 1.37 25.84
CA GLU A 27 12.60 2.00 27.11
C GLU A 27 11.47 1.20 27.79
N GLN A 28 10.68 0.46 27.01
CA GLN A 28 9.63 -0.44 27.53
C GLN A 28 10.15 -1.84 27.89
N GLY A 29 11.47 -2.07 27.83
CA GLY A 29 12.09 -3.36 28.11
C GLY A 29 11.84 -4.41 27.03
N ARG A 30 11.40 -3.99 25.83
CA ARG A 30 11.23 -4.89 24.69
C ARG A 30 12.50 -4.97 23.86
N CYS A 31 12.63 -6.08 23.14
CA CYS A 31 13.69 -6.22 22.15
C CYS A 31 13.45 -5.21 21.01
N PRO A 32 14.44 -4.38 20.63
CA PRO A 32 14.29 -3.44 19.52
C PRO A 32 14.07 -4.15 18.17
N GLY A 33 14.38 -5.46 18.09
CA GLY A 33 14.13 -6.27 16.90
C GLY A 33 15.39 -6.85 16.28
N VAL A 34 15.23 -7.47 15.12
CA VAL A 34 16.31 -8.00 14.28
C VAL A 34 16.31 -7.28 12.93
N ARG A 35 17.46 -7.17 12.28
CA ARG A 35 17.56 -6.51 10.98
C ARG A 35 16.87 -7.33 9.89
N TRP A 36 16.22 -6.66 8.93
CA TRP A 36 15.62 -7.33 7.78
C TRP A 36 16.70 -7.89 6.85
N ASP A 37 16.47 -9.11 6.36
CA ASP A 37 17.30 -9.74 5.36
C ASP A 37 16.67 -9.52 3.97
N TYR A 38 17.37 -8.76 3.13
CA TYR A 38 16.93 -8.41 1.79
C TYR A 38 17.26 -9.47 0.73
N SER A 39 17.94 -10.57 1.09
CA SER A 39 18.40 -11.58 0.12
C SER A 39 17.28 -12.32 -0.63
N GLY A 40 16.03 -12.21 -0.14
CA GLY A 40 14.83 -12.77 -0.78
C GLY A 40 13.96 -11.76 -1.55
N GLU A 41 14.40 -10.51 -1.69
CA GLU A 41 13.69 -9.47 -2.44
C GLU A 41 14.04 -9.55 -3.94
N TYR A 42 13.04 -9.40 -4.82
CA TYR A 42 13.17 -9.56 -6.29
C TYR A 42 12.33 -8.49 -7.00
N PRO A 43 12.72 -7.20 -6.92
CA PRO A 43 11.85 -6.06 -7.30
C PRO A 43 11.43 -6.04 -8.78
N LEU A 44 12.20 -6.72 -9.63
CA LEU A 44 12.03 -6.72 -11.08
C LEU A 44 11.13 -7.84 -11.58
N ARG A 45 10.75 -8.79 -10.71
CA ARG A 45 9.90 -9.91 -11.09
C ARG A 45 8.45 -9.44 -11.17
N ASP A 46 7.84 -9.64 -12.34
CA ASP A 46 6.44 -9.31 -12.59
C ASP A 46 5.56 -10.54 -12.38
N ALA A 47 4.41 -10.35 -11.74
CA ALA A 47 3.46 -11.39 -11.43
C ALA A 47 2.94 -12.12 -12.68
N ARG A 48 3.00 -11.49 -13.86
CA ARG A 48 2.63 -12.15 -15.13
C ARG A 48 3.69 -13.14 -15.63
N GLY A 49 4.79 -13.33 -14.90
CA GLY A 49 5.79 -14.37 -15.15
C GLY A 49 6.97 -13.93 -16.01
N PHE A 50 7.22 -12.62 -16.10
CA PHE A 50 8.40 -12.08 -16.79
C PHE A 50 9.23 -11.19 -15.86
N GLU A 51 10.43 -10.82 -16.27
CA GLU A 51 11.33 -9.94 -15.53
C GLU A 51 11.52 -8.62 -16.28
N VAL A 52 11.52 -7.50 -15.56
CA VAL A 52 11.75 -6.17 -16.13
C VAL A 52 13.24 -5.86 -16.13
N ASP A 53 13.74 -5.25 -17.22
CA ASP A 53 15.13 -4.80 -17.30
C ASP A 53 15.43 -3.78 -16.19
N ARG A 54 16.43 -4.07 -15.36
CA ARG A 54 16.86 -3.21 -14.25
C ARG A 54 17.21 -1.79 -14.69
N SER A 55 17.75 -1.62 -15.90
CA SER A 55 18.10 -0.31 -16.43
C SER A 55 16.89 0.54 -16.84
N ALA A 56 15.73 -0.10 -17.00
CA ALA A 56 14.48 0.52 -17.41
C ALA A 56 13.55 0.86 -16.22
N VAL A 57 13.95 0.52 -14.98
CA VAL A 57 13.17 0.85 -13.78
C VAL A 57 13.80 2.01 -13.02
N ASP A 58 12.94 2.80 -12.37
CA ASP A 58 13.40 3.86 -11.49
C ASP A 58 14.15 3.25 -10.29
N PRO A 59 15.29 3.81 -9.84
CA PRO A 59 16.03 3.31 -8.68
C PRO A 59 15.19 3.18 -7.40
N SER A 60 14.16 4.02 -7.24
CA SER A 60 13.19 3.97 -6.14
C SER A 60 12.43 2.62 -6.07
N MET A 61 12.37 1.88 -7.17
CA MET A 61 11.66 0.60 -7.22
C MET A 61 12.50 -0.60 -6.74
N LEU A 62 13.80 -0.42 -6.45
CA LEU A 62 14.74 -1.49 -6.18
C LEU A 62 14.77 -1.89 -4.70
N THR A 63 13.82 -2.72 -4.28
CA THR A 63 13.68 -3.23 -2.90
C THR A 63 14.84 -4.13 -2.45
N ASP A 64 15.61 -4.70 -3.36
CA ASP A 64 16.75 -5.59 -3.08
C ASP A 64 18.02 -4.86 -2.61
N VAL A 65 18.02 -3.53 -2.65
CA VAL A 65 19.16 -2.71 -2.25
C VAL A 65 18.82 -1.92 -0.98
N PRO A 66 19.57 -2.10 0.12
CA PRO A 66 19.41 -1.28 1.32
C PRO A 66 19.51 0.22 1.00
N GLY A 67 18.45 0.98 1.29
CA GLY A 67 18.42 2.43 1.09
C GLY A 67 18.26 2.90 -0.36
N ALA A 68 17.96 2.03 -1.33
CA ALA A 68 17.66 2.48 -2.71
C ALA A 68 16.39 3.31 -2.83
N ALA A 69 15.48 3.22 -1.84
CA ALA A 69 14.34 4.12 -1.68
C ALA A 69 14.73 5.54 -1.24
N SER A 70 15.97 5.77 -0.78
CA SER A 70 16.44 7.05 -0.23
C SER A 70 17.26 7.81 -1.27
N VAL A 71 16.63 8.33 -2.33
CA VAL A 71 17.34 9.26 -3.24
C VAL A 71 16.45 10.43 -3.67
N GLU A 72 16.66 11.58 -3.02
CA GLU A 72 16.49 12.89 -3.67
C GLU A 72 17.80 13.70 -3.56
N GLY A 73 18.32 14.13 -4.72
CA GLY A 73 19.41 15.10 -4.84
C GLY A 73 19.94 15.20 -6.28
N PRO A 74 20.24 16.40 -6.81
CA PRO A 74 20.69 16.56 -8.19
C PRO A 74 22.17 16.15 -8.33
N VAL A 75 22.55 15.53 -9.46
CA VAL A 75 23.97 15.37 -9.83
C VAL A 75 24.29 16.12 -11.12
N PRO A 76 24.72 17.39 -11.02
CA PRO A 76 25.44 18.04 -12.10
C PRO A 76 26.95 17.71 -12.03
N GLY A 77 27.44 16.83 -12.92
CA GLY A 77 28.78 17.03 -13.52
C GLY A 77 30.01 16.16 -13.19
N ARG A 78 30.00 14.99 -12.52
CA ARG A 78 31.18 14.06 -12.50
C ARG A 78 30.74 12.59 -12.36
N LEU A 79 31.15 11.61 -13.20
CA LEU A 79 32.47 11.01 -13.55
C LEU A 79 33.07 10.12 -12.45
N ARG A 80 32.76 8.81 -12.56
CA ARG A 80 33.40 7.56 -12.05
C ARG A 80 34.24 7.62 -10.77
N THR A 81 34.03 6.62 -9.90
CA THR A 81 34.96 6.29 -8.79
C THR A 81 35.31 4.81 -8.76
N THR A 82 36.61 4.52 -8.96
CA THR A 82 37.31 3.29 -8.57
C THR A 82 38.03 3.55 -7.25
N VAL A 83 37.58 2.93 -6.15
CA VAL A 83 38.36 2.40 -4.99
C VAL A 83 37.35 1.71 -4.05
N VAL A 84 37.67 0.49 -3.59
CA VAL A 84 36.93 -0.20 -2.51
C VAL A 84 37.65 0.06 -1.19
N ALA A 85 37.04 0.84 -0.30
CA ALA A 85 37.46 0.99 1.09
C ALA A 85 36.71 -0.03 1.97
N ARG A 86 37.38 -0.55 3.02
CA ARG A 86 36.67 -1.29 4.08
C ARG A 86 35.83 -0.31 4.89
N LEU A 87 34.59 -0.68 5.13
CA LEU A 87 33.59 0.11 5.83
C LEU A 87 33.90 0.17 7.33
N THR A 88 33.64 1.31 7.94
CA THR A 88 33.59 1.48 9.40
C THR A 88 32.35 0.79 9.98
N ALA A 89 32.32 0.53 11.30
CA ALA A 89 31.15 -0.07 11.95
C ALA A 89 29.86 0.77 11.80
N GLN A 90 29.99 2.09 11.67
CA GLN A 90 28.89 3.01 11.39
C GLN A 90 28.42 2.88 9.93
N GLU A 91 29.35 2.74 8.98
CA GLU A 91 29.04 2.48 7.57
C GLU A 91 28.50 1.06 7.36
N GLU A 92 28.94 0.06 8.13
CA GLU A 92 28.33 -1.28 8.15
C GLU A 92 26.91 -1.25 8.72
N ALA A 93 26.65 -0.41 9.73
CA ALA A 93 25.30 -0.18 10.25
C ALA A 93 24.39 0.54 9.24
N TRP A 94 24.96 1.38 8.37
CA TRP A 94 24.26 2.01 7.26
C TRP A 94 24.11 1.09 6.03
N GLN A 95 25.05 0.18 5.81
CA GLN A 95 25.01 -0.77 4.69
C GLN A 95 24.12 -2.00 4.95
N ARG A 96 23.80 -2.31 6.21
CA ARG A 96 22.88 -3.41 6.57
C ARG A 96 21.51 -2.86 6.96
N GLY A 97 20.80 -2.26 6.00
CA GLY A 97 19.36 -1.99 6.05
C GLY A 97 18.85 -1.14 7.22
N THR A 98 18.23 0.01 6.93
CA THR A 98 17.48 0.78 7.93
C THR A 98 16.23 0.06 8.45
N ALA A 99 15.86 -1.07 7.84
CA ALA A 99 14.71 -1.87 8.25
C ALA A 99 14.97 -2.81 9.43
N THR A 100 14.05 -2.76 10.40
CA THR A 100 14.07 -3.58 11.60
C THR A 100 12.76 -4.35 11.74
N CYS A 101 12.83 -5.67 11.87
CA CYS A 101 11.74 -6.53 12.31
C CYS A 101 11.63 -6.48 13.82
N LEU A 102 10.52 -5.93 14.30
CA LEU A 102 10.21 -5.75 15.70
C LEU A 102 9.83 -7.08 16.35
N SER A 103 9.84 -7.12 17.69
CA SER A 103 9.37 -8.31 18.44
C SER A 103 7.90 -8.64 18.22
N SER A 104 7.11 -7.70 17.71
CA SER A 104 5.72 -7.93 17.29
C SER A 104 5.59 -8.67 15.95
N GLY A 105 6.70 -8.86 15.23
CA GLY A 105 6.74 -9.37 13.86
C GLY A 105 6.53 -8.29 12.78
N GLY A 106 6.18 -7.06 13.16
CA GLY A 106 6.09 -5.94 12.21
C GLY A 106 7.47 -5.45 11.77
N ARG A 107 7.55 -4.80 10.62
CA ARG A 107 8.77 -4.20 10.07
C ARG A 107 8.67 -2.67 10.14
N LEU A 108 9.68 -2.02 10.69
CA LEU A 108 9.79 -0.57 10.76
C LEU A 108 11.04 -0.12 10.00
N TYR A 109 10.89 0.84 9.08
CA TYR A 109 11.97 1.29 8.20
C TYR A 109 11.71 2.68 7.65
N VAL A 110 12.67 3.20 6.89
CA VAL A 110 12.50 4.43 6.09
C VAL A 110 12.27 4.01 4.66
N ASP A 111 11.20 4.51 4.05
CA ASP A 111 10.86 4.33 2.64
C ASP A 111 10.59 5.67 1.99
N HIS A 112 11.31 6.02 0.93
CA HIS A 112 11.07 7.21 0.12
C HIS A 112 10.95 8.53 0.92
N GLY A 113 11.71 8.66 2.00
CA GLY A 113 11.65 9.85 2.86
C GLY A 113 10.51 9.84 3.88
N HIS A 114 9.90 8.69 4.12
CA HIS A 114 8.84 8.49 5.10
C HIS A 114 9.23 7.37 6.08
N PRO A 115 8.95 7.54 7.39
CA PRO A 115 8.93 6.38 8.28
C PRO A 115 7.76 5.49 7.85
N GLU A 116 8.02 4.20 7.69
CA GLU A 116 7.05 3.21 7.26
C GLU A 116 6.97 2.06 8.26
N TYR A 117 5.74 1.67 8.57
CA TYR A 117 5.44 0.48 9.36
C TYR A 117 4.66 -0.52 8.52
N ALA A 118 5.23 -1.72 8.37
CA ALA A 118 4.53 -2.88 7.83
C ALA A 118 4.12 -3.83 8.96
N THR A 119 2.85 -4.25 8.95
CA THR A 119 2.30 -5.16 9.96
C THR A 119 2.96 -6.55 9.87
N PRO A 120 3.03 -7.32 10.98
CA PRO A 120 3.22 -8.76 10.87
C PRO A 120 2.16 -9.41 9.97
N GLU A 121 2.42 -10.61 9.48
CA GLU A 121 1.43 -11.39 8.75
C GLU A 121 0.24 -11.74 9.65
N CYS A 122 -0.95 -11.36 9.19
CA CYS A 122 -2.20 -11.57 9.90
C CYS A 122 -3.09 -12.55 9.15
N THR A 123 -3.87 -13.37 9.87
CA THR A 123 -4.78 -14.35 9.28
C THR A 123 -6.17 -13.81 9.01
N GLY A 124 -6.48 -12.57 9.41
CA GLY A 124 -7.77 -11.94 9.20
C GLY A 124 -7.77 -10.43 9.37
N ALA A 125 -8.83 -9.79 8.87
CA ALA A 125 -8.94 -8.33 8.82
C ALA A 125 -8.90 -7.66 10.21
N ALA A 126 -9.50 -8.29 11.24
CA ALA A 126 -9.49 -7.75 12.60
C ALA A 126 -8.08 -7.74 13.21
N GLN A 127 -7.31 -8.81 12.98
CA GLN A 127 -5.92 -8.90 13.44
C GLN A 127 -5.03 -7.89 12.70
N ALA A 128 -5.21 -7.75 11.38
CA ALA A 128 -4.47 -6.79 10.58
C ALA A 128 -4.77 -5.34 10.97
N ALA A 129 -6.04 -4.99 11.21
CA ALA A 129 -6.42 -3.67 11.70
C ALA A 129 -5.82 -3.37 13.09
N LEU A 130 -5.80 -4.35 13.99
CA LEU A 130 -5.15 -4.22 15.30
C LEU A 130 -3.64 -4.03 15.17
N ALA A 131 -3.00 -4.78 14.26
CA ALA A 131 -1.57 -4.70 14.03
C ALA A 131 -1.15 -3.36 13.39
N ASP A 132 -1.96 -2.82 12.47
CA ASP A 132 -1.81 -1.48 11.89
C ASP A 132 -1.95 -0.40 12.98
N ARG A 133 -2.95 -0.52 13.86
CA ARG A 133 -3.11 0.37 15.02
C ARG A 133 -1.92 0.31 15.99
N ALA A 134 -1.33 -0.87 16.19
CA ALA A 134 -0.13 -1.01 17.00
C ALA A 134 1.06 -0.25 16.39
N GLY A 135 1.16 -0.22 15.06
CA GLY A 135 2.11 0.61 14.31
C GLY A 135 1.94 2.10 14.60
N ASP A 136 0.71 2.60 14.55
CA ASP A 136 0.42 4.01 14.88
C ASP A 136 0.88 4.39 16.28
N LEU A 137 0.64 3.51 17.25
CA LEU A 137 1.06 3.73 18.64
C LEU A 137 2.58 3.70 18.80
N LEU A 138 3.28 2.85 18.04
CA LEU A 138 4.74 2.82 18.01
C LEU A 138 5.31 4.13 17.46
N VAL A 139 4.80 4.55 16.29
CA VAL A 139 5.23 5.77 15.60
C VAL A 139 4.94 7.02 16.44
N ALA A 140 3.78 7.06 17.11
CA ALA A 140 3.45 8.11 18.07
C ALA A 140 4.40 8.16 19.28
N ARG A 141 4.85 7.00 19.79
CA ARG A 141 5.85 6.95 20.88
C ARG A 141 7.20 7.50 20.45
N GLY A 142 7.65 7.18 19.24
CA GLY A 142 8.88 7.75 18.67
C GLY A 142 8.79 9.27 18.55
N ALA A 143 7.68 9.79 18.01
CA ALA A 143 7.44 11.24 17.94
C ALA A 143 7.42 11.91 19.33
N GLU A 144 6.82 11.27 20.33
CA GLU A 144 6.82 11.77 21.71
C GLU A 144 8.23 11.79 22.33
N LEU A 145 9.04 10.75 22.08
CA LEU A 145 10.43 10.73 22.53
C LEU A 145 11.25 11.86 21.90
N LEU A 146 11.10 12.11 20.59
CA LEU A 146 11.73 13.24 19.91
C LEU A 146 11.27 14.58 20.50
N ARG A 147 9.98 14.73 20.80
CA ARG A 147 9.42 15.93 21.44
C ARG A 147 10.05 16.21 22.80
N ARG A 148 10.27 15.18 23.63
CA ARG A 148 10.99 15.30 24.92
C ARG A 148 12.43 15.78 24.76
N ARG A 149 13.04 15.58 23.58
CA ARG A 149 14.40 16.04 23.22
C ARG A 149 14.42 17.40 22.52
N GLY A 150 13.28 18.08 22.41
CA GLY A 150 13.18 19.38 21.76
C GLY A 150 13.04 19.31 20.24
N VAL A 151 12.85 18.13 19.64
CA VAL A 151 12.59 17.97 18.21
C VAL A 151 11.08 17.94 17.98
N ALA A 152 10.55 18.89 17.21
CA ALA A 152 9.12 19.07 16.98
C ALA A 152 8.58 18.22 15.81
N ALA A 153 8.85 16.91 15.85
CA ALA A 153 8.37 15.96 14.84
C ALA A 153 6.83 15.88 14.82
N ARG A 154 6.22 15.96 13.64
CA ARG A 154 4.78 15.75 13.42
C ARG A 154 4.60 14.67 12.36
N LEU A 155 3.80 13.67 12.69
CA LEU A 155 3.53 12.52 11.84
C LEU A 155 2.06 12.47 11.47
N PHE A 156 1.79 12.16 10.21
CA PHE A 156 0.46 12.17 9.63
C PHE A 156 0.18 10.80 9.00
N LYS A 157 -0.87 10.13 9.47
CA LYS A 157 -1.42 8.95 8.82
C LYS A 157 -2.42 9.40 7.76
N ASN A 158 -1.89 9.67 6.57
CA ASN A 158 -2.61 10.13 5.39
C ASN A 158 -1.78 9.71 4.16
N ASN A 159 -2.09 10.24 2.97
CA ASN A 159 -1.38 9.85 1.74
C ASN A 159 -0.89 11.03 0.91
N VAL A 160 -1.10 12.26 1.34
CA VAL A 160 -0.83 13.47 0.53
C VAL A 160 -0.37 14.61 1.41
N ASP A 161 0.56 15.42 0.91
CA ASP A 161 0.99 16.66 1.57
C ASP A 161 0.21 17.90 1.09
N GLY A 162 -0.61 17.74 0.05
CA GLY A 162 -1.36 18.82 -0.61
C GLY A 162 -0.54 19.68 -1.59
N LYS A 163 0.76 19.46 -1.70
CA LYS A 163 1.71 20.23 -2.53
C LYS A 163 2.20 19.45 -3.74
N GLY A 164 1.78 18.20 -3.89
CA GLY A 164 2.03 17.35 -5.05
C GLY A 164 2.66 16.00 -4.69
N ALA A 165 3.16 15.83 -3.46
CA ALA A 165 3.68 14.56 -3.01
C ALA A 165 2.53 13.63 -2.56
N THR A 166 2.72 12.34 -2.82
CA THR A 166 1.85 11.28 -2.32
C THR A 166 2.67 10.06 -1.88
N TYR A 167 2.23 9.44 -0.79
CA TYR A 167 2.85 8.29 -0.14
C TYR A 167 1.82 7.20 0.14
N GLY A 168 2.32 5.98 0.33
CA GLY A 168 1.58 4.73 0.25
C GLY A 168 0.84 4.31 1.52
N THR A 169 -0.30 3.64 1.32
CA THR A 169 -0.82 2.68 2.29
C THR A 169 -1.21 1.43 1.52
N HIS A 170 -0.38 0.40 1.65
CA HIS A 170 -0.49 -0.81 0.86
C HIS A 170 -1.24 -1.90 1.60
N GLU A 171 -1.98 -2.71 0.84
CA GLU A 171 -2.62 -3.92 1.34
C GLU A 171 -1.99 -5.13 0.66
N ASN A 172 -1.70 -6.15 1.47
CA ASN A 172 -1.06 -7.37 1.03
C ASN A 172 -1.96 -8.58 1.30
N TYR A 173 -2.24 -9.38 0.28
CA TYR A 173 -3.05 -10.59 0.39
C TYR A 173 -2.31 -11.79 -0.18
N LEU A 174 -2.27 -12.89 0.57
CA LEU A 174 -1.73 -14.16 0.07
C LEU A 174 -2.81 -14.84 -0.77
N VAL A 175 -2.49 -15.14 -2.04
CA VAL A 175 -3.41 -15.82 -2.96
C VAL A 175 -2.72 -17.02 -3.63
N PRO A 176 -3.44 -18.10 -3.96
CA PRO A 176 -2.87 -19.23 -4.70
C PRO A 176 -2.37 -18.81 -6.10
N ARG A 177 -1.22 -19.34 -6.51
CA ARG A 177 -0.67 -19.15 -7.88
C ARG A 177 -1.58 -19.69 -8.99
N SER A 178 -2.44 -20.65 -8.65
CA SER A 178 -3.41 -21.26 -9.55
C SER A 178 -4.51 -20.29 -10.01
N ILE A 179 -4.69 -19.16 -9.32
CA ILE A 179 -5.60 -18.10 -9.78
C ILE A 179 -4.86 -17.29 -10.85
N ASP A 180 -5.48 -17.17 -12.03
CA ASP A 180 -4.96 -16.37 -13.12
C ASP A 180 -4.90 -14.88 -12.73
N PHE A 181 -3.84 -14.19 -13.14
CA PHE A 181 -3.64 -12.79 -12.77
C PHE A 181 -4.64 -11.84 -13.46
N ASP A 182 -5.10 -12.19 -14.66
CA ASP A 182 -6.14 -11.44 -15.36
C ASP A 182 -7.49 -11.62 -14.67
N ASP A 183 -7.76 -12.80 -14.11
CA ASP A 183 -8.95 -13.06 -13.29
C ASP A 183 -8.94 -12.23 -11.99
N LEU A 184 -7.77 -12.13 -11.33
CA LEU A 184 -7.58 -11.22 -10.18
C LEU A 184 -7.87 -9.77 -10.59
N THR A 185 -7.28 -9.31 -11.70
CA THR A 185 -7.44 -7.94 -12.18
C THR A 185 -8.90 -7.64 -12.55
N GLN A 186 -9.55 -8.55 -13.29
CA GLN A 186 -10.94 -8.46 -13.73
C GLN A 186 -11.90 -8.31 -12.54
N ALA A 187 -11.62 -8.99 -11.43
CA ALA A 187 -12.45 -8.96 -10.25
C ALA A 187 -12.13 -7.82 -9.28
N LEU A 188 -10.87 -7.38 -9.19
CA LEU A 188 -10.47 -6.36 -8.22
C LEU A 188 -10.63 -4.94 -8.75
N VAL A 189 -10.36 -4.68 -10.03
CA VAL A 189 -10.34 -3.32 -10.58
C VAL A 189 -11.67 -2.58 -10.34
N PRO A 190 -12.86 -3.13 -10.64
CA PRO A 190 -14.10 -2.41 -10.41
C PRO A 190 -14.32 -2.12 -8.91
N LEU A 191 -14.05 -3.10 -8.04
CA LEU A 191 -14.11 -2.92 -6.59
C LEU A 191 -13.16 -1.81 -6.11
N LEU A 192 -11.90 -1.80 -6.57
CA LEU A 192 -10.90 -0.82 -6.15
C LEU A 192 -11.28 0.61 -6.57
N VAL A 193 -11.97 0.76 -7.71
CA VAL A 193 -12.49 2.05 -8.20
C VAL A 193 -13.64 2.56 -7.33
N VAL A 194 -14.55 1.68 -6.88
CA VAL A 194 -15.76 2.11 -6.15
C VAL A 194 -15.69 1.99 -4.63
N ARG A 195 -14.79 1.15 -4.08
CA ARG A 195 -14.67 0.99 -2.62
C ARG A 195 -14.31 2.28 -1.86
N PRO A 196 -13.65 3.31 -2.42
CA PRO A 196 -13.42 4.55 -1.69
C PRO A 196 -14.70 5.21 -1.17
N LEU A 197 -15.88 4.97 -1.78
CA LEU A 197 -17.16 5.43 -1.20
C LEU A 197 -17.37 4.97 0.25
N LEU A 198 -16.83 3.81 0.63
CA LEU A 198 -17.01 3.20 1.95
C LEU A 198 -15.81 3.44 2.87
N VAL A 199 -14.60 3.55 2.31
CA VAL A 199 -13.34 3.53 3.07
C VAL A 199 -12.35 4.63 2.68
N GLY A 200 -12.76 5.63 1.92
CA GLY A 200 -11.94 6.80 1.59
C GLY A 200 -11.74 7.71 2.81
N SER A 201 -10.56 8.32 2.91
CA SER A 201 -10.19 9.18 4.06
C SER A 201 -10.49 10.66 3.83
N GLY A 202 -10.93 11.03 2.63
CA GLY A 202 -11.30 12.38 2.27
C GLY A 202 -10.11 13.32 2.05
N ARG A 203 -10.26 14.26 1.11
CA ARG A 203 -9.29 15.32 0.82
C ARG A 203 -9.99 16.59 0.39
N VAL A 204 -9.43 17.74 0.74
CA VAL A 204 -9.78 19.04 0.17
C VAL A 204 -8.78 19.41 -0.94
N GLY A 205 -9.32 19.88 -2.06
CA GLY A 205 -8.58 20.27 -3.26
C GLY A 205 -8.54 19.16 -4.31
N ILE A 206 -8.51 19.56 -5.58
CA ILE A 206 -8.57 18.68 -6.75
C ILE A 206 -7.23 18.68 -7.50
N GLY A 207 -6.85 17.50 -8.01
CA GLY A 207 -5.61 17.26 -8.74
C GLY A 207 -4.45 16.84 -7.84
N ALA A 208 -3.34 16.43 -8.44
CA ALA A 208 -2.13 16.06 -7.71
C ALA A 208 -1.64 17.23 -6.82
N VAL A 209 -1.41 18.40 -7.42
CA VAL A 209 -1.24 19.65 -6.65
C VAL A 209 -2.63 20.19 -6.31
N ALA A 210 -2.95 20.30 -5.02
CA ALA A 210 -4.29 20.68 -4.58
C ALA A 210 -4.67 22.08 -5.09
N ARG A 211 -5.79 22.18 -5.79
CA ARG A 211 -6.40 23.46 -6.20
C ARG A 211 -7.84 23.56 -5.72
N GLY A 212 -8.26 24.77 -5.37
CA GLY A 212 -9.62 25.03 -4.88
C GLY A 212 -9.87 24.46 -3.48
N ALA A 213 -11.15 24.47 -3.08
CA ALA A 213 -11.60 24.00 -1.77
C ALA A 213 -12.68 22.90 -1.89
N ASP A 214 -12.81 22.29 -3.06
CA ASP A 214 -13.76 21.18 -3.27
C ASP A 214 -13.29 19.94 -2.50
N PHE A 215 -14.26 19.21 -1.95
CA PHE A 215 -14.01 17.94 -1.28
C PHE A 215 -14.03 16.78 -2.26
N GLN A 216 -13.16 15.80 -2.05
CA GLN A 216 -13.17 14.51 -2.72
C GLN A 216 -12.98 13.38 -1.70
N ILE A 217 -13.49 12.19 -2.04
CA ILE A 217 -13.62 11.04 -1.14
C ILE A 217 -12.27 10.33 -0.91
N SER A 218 -11.43 10.19 -1.93
CA SER A 218 -10.13 9.53 -1.84
C SER A 218 -8.98 10.52 -1.89
N GLN A 219 -7.94 10.27 -1.08
CA GLN A 219 -6.68 11.00 -1.17
C GLN A 219 -5.83 10.54 -2.36
N ARG A 220 -5.93 9.25 -2.72
CA ARG A 220 -5.07 8.59 -3.73
C ARG A 220 -5.60 8.66 -5.17
N ALA A 221 -6.90 8.83 -5.38
CA ALA A 221 -7.52 8.73 -6.71
C ALA A 221 -6.88 9.63 -7.79
N ASP A 222 -6.50 10.87 -7.44
CA ASP A 222 -5.86 11.81 -8.37
C ASP A 222 -4.43 11.42 -8.80
N TYR A 223 -3.81 10.46 -8.12
CA TYR A 223 -2.42 10.01 -8.36
C TYR A 223 -2.34 8.64 -9.03
N LEU A 224 -3.48 8.02 -9.36
CA LEU A 224 -3.53 6.79 -10.14
C LEU A 224 -3.27 7.10 -11.62
N GLU A 225 -2.43 6.31 -12.25
CA GLU A 225 -2.00 6.53 -13.65
C GLU A 225 -2.23 5.30 -14.53
N LYS A 226 -2.23 4.10 -13.94
CA LYS A 226 -2.39 2.83 -14.65
C LYS A 226 -3.40 1.91 -13.96
N VAL A 227 -3.88 0.91 -14.70
CA VAL A 227 -4.70 -0.17 -14.12
C VAL A 227 -3.79 -1.23 -13.48
N VAL A 228 -2.76 -1.66 -14.20
CA VAL A 228 -1.80 -2.70 -13.82
C VAL A 228 -0.38 -2.21 -14.10
N GLY A 229 0.56 -2.44 -13.18
CA GLY A 229 1.96 -2.02 -13.34
C GLY A 229 2.86 -2.39 -12.16
N LEU A 230 4.17 -2.19 -12.32
CA LEU A 230 5.18 -2.55 -11.31
C LEU A 230 5.48 -1.39 -10.33
N GLY A 231 5.24 -0.14 -10.75
CA GLY A 231 5.59 1.06 -9.98
C GLY A 231 4.74 1.29 -8.74
N THR A 232 5.35 1.85 -7.69
CA THR A 232 4.69 2.31 -6.45
C THR A 232 4.84 3.82 -6.25
N THR A 233 5.94 4.39 -6.76
CA THR A 233 6.32 5.81 -6.68
C THR A 233 6.10 6.58 -7.99
N VAL A 234 6.03 5.86 -9.12
CA VAL A 234 5.75 6.36 -10.48
C VAL A 234 4.77 5.43 -11.17
N ASP A 235 4.05 5.90 -12.19
CA ASP A 235 3.17 5.04 -13.00
C ASP A 235 2.16 4.22 -12.16
N ARG A 236 1.65 4.84 -11.08
CA ARG A 236 0.97 4.14 -9.98
C ARG A 236 -0.26 3.37 -10.47
N PRO A 237 -0.27 2.03 -10.32
CA PRO A 237 -1.37 1.20 -10.79
C PRO A 237 -2.46 1.00 -9.71
N LEU A 238 -3.65 0.54 -10.12
CA LEU A 238 -4.64 0.01 -9.18
C LEU A 238 -4.17 -1.34 -8.59
N VAL A 239 -3.63 -2.22 -9.43
CA VAL A 239 -3.10 -3.54 -9.04
C VAL A 239 -1.62 -3.57 -9.35
N ASN A 240 -0.78 -3.69 -8.32
CA ASN A 240 0.66 -3.75 -8.49
C ASN A 240 1.09 -5.18 -8.88
N THR A 241 2.01 -5.30 -9.82
CA THR A 241 2.49 -6.58 -10.37
C THR A 241 3.77 -7.09 -9.74
N ARG A 242 4.29 -6.46 -8.67
CA ARG A 242 5.49 -6.93 -7.97
C ARG A 242 5.28 -8.34 -7.46
N ASP A 243 6.23 -9.22 -7.75
CA ASP A 243 6.12 -10.64 -7.48
C ASP A 243 7.09 -11.15 -6.42
N GLU A 244 6.91 -10.65 -5.20
CA GLU A 244 7.70 -11.00 -4.01
C GLU A 244 6.79 -11.68 -2.98
N PRO A 245 6.56 -13.00 -3.09
CA PRO A 245 5.54 -13.67 -2.29
C PRO A 245 5.91 -13.83 -0.81
N HIS A 246 7.20 -13.75 -0.45
CA HIS A 246 7.74 -14.11 0.88
C HIS A 246 7.20 -15.47 1.40
N ALA A 247 6.94 -16.36 0.45
CA ALA A 247 6.40 -17.70 0.63
C ALA A 247 6.90 -18.56 -0.54
N ASP A 248 6.52 -19.83 -0.58
CA ASP A 248 6.79 -20.70 -1.72
C ASP A 248 6.24 -20.07 -3.02
N PRO A 249 7.11 -19.64 -3.96
CA PRO A 249 6.71 -18.88 -5.15
C PRO A 249 5.99 -19.73 -6.19
N GLU A 250 6.09 -21.06 -6.11
CA GLU A 250 5.34 -21.98 -6.99
C GLU A 250 3.88 -22.11 -6.54
N ARG A 251 3.62 -21.91 -5.23
CA ARG A 251 2.30 -22.10 -4.63
C ARG A 251 1.54 -20.79 -4.43
N TRP A 252 2.24 -19.70 -4.12
CA TRP A 252 1.62 -18.48 -3.62
C TRP A 252 2.06 -17.22 -4.35
N ARG A 253 1.16 -16.23 -4.41
CA ARG A 253 1.43 -14.85 -4.76
C ARG A 253 1.14 -13.95 -3.56
N ARG A 254 1.92 -12.89 -3.38
CA ARG A 254 1.54 -11.75 -2.55
C ARG A 254 0.91 -10.70 -3.46
N LEU A 255 -0.41 -10.60 -3.42
CA LEU A 255 -1.13 -9.55 -4.12
C LEU A 255 -0.90 -8.22 -3.39
N HIS A 256 -0.28 -7.27 -4.09
CA HIS A 256 0.07 -5.95 -3.57
C HIS A 256 -0.89 -4.90 -4.15
N LEU A 257 -1.74 -4.31 -3.29
CA LEU A 257 -2.68 -3.27 -3.68
C LEU A 257 -2.22 -1.92 -3.13
N VAL A 258 -2.08 -0.94 -4.01
CA VAL A 258 -1.56 0.41 -3.71
C VAL A 258 -2.53 1.60 -3.83
N PRO A 259 -3.81 1.46 -4.22
CA PRO A 259 -4.71 2.61 -4.38
C PRO A 259 -5.45 3.01 -3.10
N GLY A 260 -5.30 2.25 -2.00
CA GLY A 260 -6.01 2.49 -0.75
C GLY A 260 -5.51 3.74 -0.02
N ASP A 261 -6.44 4.46 0.62
CA ASP A 261 -6.09 5.54 1.54
C ASP A 261 -5.66 4.97 2.91
N ALA A 262 -4.80 5.70 3.63
CA ALA A 262 -4.50 5.49 5.05
C ALA A 262 -5.75 5.86 5.87
N ASN A 263 -6.24 4.98 6.73
CA ASN A 263 -7.43 5.24 7.53
C ASN A 263 -7.06 5.45 9.00
N CYS A 264 -7.59 6.50 9.62
CA CYS A 264 -7.44 6.76 11.07
C CYS A 264 -8.45 5.98 11.92
N PHE A 265 -9.56 5.54 11.33
CA PHE A 265 -10.58 4.74 12.01
C PHE A 265 -10.34 3.26 11.77
N ASP A 266 -10.12 2.50 12.84
CA ASP A 266 -9.87 1.06 12.79
C ASP A 266 -11.00 0.29 12.06
N THR A 267 -12.25 0.76 12.17
CA THR A 267 -13.41 0.18 11.48
C THR A 267 -13.34 0.32 9.96
N MET A 268 -12.79 1.42 9.45
CA MET A 268 -12.57 1.60 8.00
C MET A 268 -11.46 0.68 7.51
N THR A 269 -10.36 0.56 8.25
CA THR A 269 -9.29 -0.40 7.95
C THR A 269 -9.81 -1.83 7.95
N TRP A 270 -10.55 -2.22 8.99
CA TRP A 270 -11.18 -3.53 9.08
C TRP A 270 -12.12 -3.81 7.90
N LEU A 271 -12.99 -2.86 7.55
CA LEU A 271 -13.94 -2.99 6.45
C LEU A 271 -13.22 -3.10 5.10
N LYS A 272 -12.18 -2.28 4.86
CA LYS A 272 -11.34 -2.29 3.66
C LYS A 272 -10.68 -3.64 3.42
N LEU A 273 -10.06 -4.19 4.48
CA LEU A 273 -9.39 -5.50 4.44
C LEU A 273 -10.41 -6.64 4.34
N GLY A 274 -11.49 -6.57 5.11
CA GLY A 274 -12.54 -7.58 5.17
C GLY A 274 -13.25 -7.76 3.83
N MET A 275 -13.73 -6.65 3.23
CA MET A 275 -14.43 -6.72 1.95
C MET A 275 -13.56 -7.29 0.83
N THR A 276 -12.28 -6.90 0.80
CA THR A 276 -11.34 -7.37 -0.22
C THR A 276 -11.02 -8.85 -0.02
N SER A 277 -10.81 -9.27 1.23
CA SER A 277 -10.63 -10.69 1.58
C SER A 277 -11.82 -11.56 1.16
N LEU A 278 -13.05 -11.09 1.34
CA LEU A 278 -14.25 -11.82 0.90
C LEU A 278 -14.32 -11.94 -0.62
N VAL A 279 -13.96 -10.87 -1.34
CA VAL A 279 -13.89 -10.89 -2.80
C VAL A 279 -12.86 -11.91 -3.28
N LEU A 280 -11.69 -11.96 -2.63
CA LEU A 280 -10.65 -12.95 -2.94
C LEU A 280 -11.09 -14.39 -2.62
N GLN A 281 -11.91 -14.59 -1.58
CA GLN A 281 -12.48 -15.91 -1.29
C GLN A 281 -13.40 -16.40 -2.40
N VAL A 282 -14.27 -15.54 -2.94
CA VAL A 282 -15.09 -15.90 -4.11
C VAL A 282 -14.19 -16.27 -5.29
N LEU A 283 -13.10 -15.53 -5.52
CA LEU A 283 -12.18 -15.80 -6.63
C LEU A 283 -11.41 -17.10 -6.51
N ALA A 284 -11.24 -17.64 -5.31
CA ALA A 284 -10.61 -18.94 -5.12
C ALA A 284 -11.40 -20.07 -5.81
N ASP A 285 -12.71 -19.89 -5.98
CA ASP A 285 -13.60 -20.81 -6.71
C ASP A 285 -13.83 -20.38 -8.18
N GLY A 286 -13.13 -19.34 -8.64
CA GLY A 286 -13.20 -18.78 -9.99
C GLY A 286 -13.99 -17.47 -10.08
N VAL A 287 -13.75 -16.69 -11.15
CA VAL A 287 -14.45 -15.39 -11.34
C VAL A 287 -15.93 -15.62 -11.67
N PRO A 288 -16.88 -15.06 -10.90
CA PRO A 288 -18.30 -15.13 -11.23
C PRO A 288 -18.62 -14.40 -12.54
N ALA A 289 -19.58 -14.93 -13.32
CA ALA A 289 -20.05 -14.28 -14.54
C ALA A 289 -20.58 -12.85 -14.29
N ALA A 290 -21.14 -12.60 -13.10
CA ALA A 290 -21.59 -11.28 -12.67
C ALA A 290 -20.44 -10.25 -12.67
N TRP A 291 -19.26 -10.62 -12.20
CA TRP A 291 -18.11 -9.70 -12.10
C TRP A 291 -17.40 -9.47 -13.43
N ARG A 292 -17.39 -10.47 -14.34
CA ARG A 292 -16.90 -10.26 -15.71
C ARG A 292 -17.66 -9.14 -16.43
N ARG A 293 -18.95 -8.99 -16.11
CA ARG A 293 -19.83 -7.93 -16.63
C ARG A 293 -19.64 -6.58 -15.95
N LEU A 294 -18.74 -6.44 -14.97
CA LEU A 294 -18.44 -5.19 -14.26
C LEU A 294 -17.16 -4.50 -14.75
N ARG A 295 -16.57 -4.97 -15.85
CA ARG A 295 -15.38 -4.35 -16.43
C ARG A 295 -15.66 -2.89 -16.79
N LEU A 296 -14.93 -1.95 -16.18
CA LEU A 296 -15.03 -0.52 -16.45
C LEU A 296 -14.36 -0.17 -17.79
N ALA A 297 -14.87 0.85 -18.48
CA ALA A 297 -14.32 1.30 -19.76
C ALA A 297 -12.96 2.03 -19.59
N ASP A 298 -12.86 2.91 -18.59
CA ASP A 298 -11.64 3.63 -18.21
C ASP A 298 -11.51 3.68 -16.67
N PRO A 299 -10.97 2.63 -16.03
CA PRO A 299 -10.90 2.55 -14.58
C PRO A 299 -10.15 3.71 -13.90
N VAL A 300 -9.12 4.26 -14.55
CA VAL A 300 -8.27 5.31 -13.96
C VAL A 300 -9.01 6.64 -13.95
N THR A 301 -9.61 7.03 -15.07
CA THR A 301 -10.43 8.24 -15.13
C THR A 301 -11.64 8.11 -14.21
N GLN A 302 -12.31 6.96 -14.25
CA GLN A 302 -13.50 6.70 -13.45
C GLN A 302 -13.22 6.67 -11.93
N ALA A 303 -12.04 6.25 -11.48
CA ALA A 303 -11.64 6.38 -10.07
C ALA A 303 -11.62 7.84 -9.59
N ARG A 304 -11.13 8.76 -10.44
CA ARG A 304 -11.12 10.20 -10.14
C ARG A 304 -12.54 10.77 -10.13
N GLU A 305 -13.38 10.35 -11.07
CA GLU A 305 -14.79 10.74 -11.12
C GLU A 305 -15.55 10.29 -9.87
N VAL A 306 -15.37 9.02 -9.46
CA VAL A 306 -15.93 8.48 -8.21
C VAL A 306 -15.48 9.30 -7.01
N SER A 307 -14.18 9.59 -6.89
CA SER A 307 -13.65 10.38 -5.77
C SER A 307 -14.31 11.76 -5.67
N ARG A 308 -14.62 12.38 -6.81
CA ARG A 308 -15.16 13.75 -6.88
C ARG A 308 -16.69 13.81 -6.75
N ASP A 309 -17.39 12.69 -6.94
CA ASP A 309 -18.85 12.63 -6.88
C ASP A 309 -19.35 12.50 -5.43
N THR A 310 -19.25 13.58 -4.67
CA THR A 310 -19.69 13.66 -3.28
C THR A 310 -21.21 13.60 -3.09
N ARG A 311 -21.98 13.68 -4.19
CA ARG A 311 -23.44 13.60 -4.20
C ARG A 311 -23.96 12.24 -4.65
N LEU A 312 -23.08 11.32 -5.04
CA LEU A 312 -23.39 9.97 -5.50
C LEU A 312 -24.39 9.95 -6.68
N ARG A 313 -24.20 10.84 -7.66
CA ARG A 313 -25.08 11.01 -8.84
C ARG A 313 -24.45 10.54 -10.15
N GLY A 314 -23.15 10.30 -10.15
CA GLY A 314 -22.38 9.87 -11.30
C GLY A 314 -22.72 8.43 -11.71
N ALA A 315 -22.49 8.15 -12.98
CA ALA A 315 -22.63 6.81 -13.55
C ALA A 315 -21.34 6.46 -14.32
N LEU A 316 -20.81 5.30 -13.97
CA LEU A 316 -19.61 4.69 -14.51
C LEU A 316 -19.94 3.91 -15.78
N GLU A 317 -19.20 4.16 -16.85
CA GLU A 317 -19.30 3.42 -18.10
C GLU A 317 -18.57 2.07 -17.98
N LEU A 318 -19.24 1.01 -18.43
CA LEU A 318 -18.69 -0.33 -18.53
C LEU A 318 -18.18 -0.59 -19.95
N ALA A 319 -17.27 -1.55 -20.10
CA ALA A 319 -16.68 -1.92 -21.39
C ALA A 319 -17.72 -2.42 -22.43
N ASP A 320 -18.91 -2.80 -21.99
CA ASP A 320 -20.02 -3.21 -22.86
C ASP A 320 -21.03 -2.08 -23.16
N GLY A 321 -20.70 -0.84 -22.76
CA GLY A 321 -21.51 0.37 -23.00
C GLY A 321 -22.64 0.60 -21.98
N ARG A 322 -22.87 -0.33 -21.04
CA ARG A 322 -23.81 -0.07 -19.93
C ARG A 322 -23.25 1.01 -19.01
N ARG A 323 -24.14 1.68 -18.28
CA ARG A 323 -23.79 2.65 -17.25
C ARG A 323 -24.40 2.25 -15.92
N LEU A 324 -23.57 2.19 -14.89
CA LEU A 324 -23.98 1.88 -13.51
C LEU A 324 -23.41 2.93 -12.56
N SER A 325 -24.17 3.30 -11.55
CA SER A 325 -23.63 4.05 -10.41
C SER A 325 -22.60 3.21 -9.64
N ALA A 326 -21.73 3.88 -8.90
CA ALA A 326 -20.76 3.21 -8.04
C ALA A 326 -21.44 2.35 -6.96
N LEU A 327 -22.62 2.76 -6.49
CA LEU A 327 -23.43 2.02 -5.53
C LEU A 327 -24.00 0.72 -6.13
N GLU A 328 -24.54 0.76 -7.36
CA GLU A 328 -25.03 -0.45 -8.04
C GLU A 328 -23.91 -1.49 -8.26
N ILE A 329 -22.67 -1.03 -8.50
CA ILE A 329 -21.51 -1.92 -8.59
C ILE A 329 -21.22 -2.56 -7.22
N LEU A 330 -21.17 -1.76 -6.15
CA LEU A 330 -20.96 -2.27 -4.77
C LEU A 330 -22.06 -3.26 -4.35
N GLU A 331 -23.31 -3.00 -4.71
CA GLU A 331 -24.43 -3.90 -4.44
C GLU A 331 -24.27 -5.25 -5.14
N GLN A 332 -23.82 -5.27 -6.40
CA GLN A 332 -23.54 -6.53 -7.11
C GLN A 332 -22.40 -7.32 -6.48
N TYR A 333 -21.34 -6.67 -5.98
CA TYR A 333 -20.30 -7.34 -5.19
C TYR A 333 -20.89 -7.94 -3.92
N LEU A 334 -21.69 -7.17 -3.17
CA LEU A 334 -22.30 -7.61 -1.92
C LEU A 334 -23.24 -8.81 -2.13
N GLU A 335 -24.09 -8.77 -3.16
CA GLU A 335 -25.01 -9.86 -3.51
C GLU A 335 -24.23 -11.13 -3.87
N THR A 336 -23.20 -11.00 -4.71
CA THR A 336 -22.37 -12.14 -5.13
C THR A 336 -21.66 -12.78 -3.93
N VAL A 337 -21.07 -11.96 -3.04
CA VAL A 337 -20.40 -12.44 -1.83
C VAL A 337 -21.40 -13.14 -0.90
N ARG A 338 -22.59 -12.56 -0.68
CA ARG A 338 -23.64 -13.17 0.15
C ARG A 338 -24.12 -14.51 -0.41
N GLY A 339 -24.36 -14.58 -1.72
CA GLY A 339 -24.74 -15.83 -2.40
C GLY A 339 -23.67 -16.92 -2.20
N HIS A 340 -22.41 -16.59 -2.48
CA HIS A 340 -21.29 -17.50 -2.30
C HIS A 340 -21.16 -18.02 -0.84
N LEU A 341 -21.31 -17.15 0.15
CA LEU A 341 -21.27 -17.55 1.57
C LEU A 341 -22.43 -18.47 1.95
N GLY A 342 -23.64 -18.16 1.45
CA GLY A 342 -24.83 -18.98 1.65
C GLY A 342 -24.68 -20.39 1.07
N ASP A 343 -24.15 -20.50 -0.15
CA ASP A 343 -23.94 -21.79 -0.85
C ASP A 343 -22.88 -22.66 -0.15
N GLN A 344 -21.87 -22.04 0.45
CA GLN A 344 -20.79 -22.73 1.16
C GLN A 344 -21.15 -23.10 2.62
N GLY A 345 -22.36 -22.78 3.08
CA GLY A 345 -22.78 -22.98 4.48
C GLY A 345 -21.91 -22.22 5.50
N ARG A 346 -21.15 -21.21 5.04
CA ARG A 346 -20.32 -20.36 5.89
C ARG A 346 -21.19 -19.21 6.37
N ALA A 347 -21.21 -18.96 7.68
CA ALA A 347 -21.86 -17.76 8.19
C ALA A 347 -21.29 -16.54 7.47
N ALA A 348 -22.17 -15.64 7.03
CA ALA A 348 -21.71 -14.34 6.56
C ALA A 348 -20.92 -13.66 7.69
N PRO A 349 -19.77 -13.02 7.38
CA PRO A 349 -18.83 -12.53 8.37
C PRO A 349 -19.44 -11.50 9.33
#